data_AF-A0A0R3WPZ4-F1
#
_entry.id   AF-A0A0R3WPZ4-F1
#
_cell.length_a   1.000
_cell.length_b   1.000
_cell.length_c   1.000
_cell.angle_alpha   90.00
_cell.angle_beta   90.00
_cell.angle_gamma   90.00
#
_symmetry.space_group_name_H-M   'P 1'
#
loop_
_entity.id
_entity.type
_entity.pdbx_description
1 polymer ?
#
loop_
_entity_poly.entity_id
_entity_poly.type
_entity_poly.pdbx_seq_one_letter_code
_entity_poly.pdbx_strand_id
1 'polypeptide(L)'
;LAKIVLFLVAVWITVVKILSVVRDVSQVLAVQATLAFPPVKPDCEHKCSCTPENRCSHINGNCIPPNHCTLDRTGPGCQIVRSKLTTSPTLEFTCTSLTISWSVFNKSIDSGIPDVRKYRLELRSDTSTNFTEVRTVSREQIAGAVHSVVYSDVKPGERYWARVVPIFYLDMGGGDGYLEEGIASPPSREAFIPKGERPTGPRNCALVGLAGRWVVFRWDHGLNFCGLGELMGYELQLTSFGGEGDGATEGEMVVKSYRTDTLTTAIVAADLTPATKYRAKWTTR
;
A
#
# COMPACT_ATOMS: atom_id res chain seq x y z
N LEU A 1 -31.69 21.05 74.53
CA LEU A 1 -32.02 19.64 74.21
C LEU A 1 -32.62 19.45 72.82
N ALA A 2 -33.69 20.16 72.42
CA ALA A 2 -34.40 19.92 71.15
C ALA A 2 -33.53 19.93 69.87
N LYS A 3 -32.55 20.84 69.77
CA LYS A 3 -31.65 20.91 68.60
C LYS A 3 -30.69 19.72 68.48
N ILE A 4 -30.29 19.12 69.61
CA ILE A 4 -29.39 17.95 69.62
C ILE A 4 -30.16 16.70 69.18
N VAL A 5 -31.42 16.57 69.61
CA VAL A 5 -32.30 15.47 69.19
C VAL A 5 -32.55 15.51 67.69
N LEU A 6 -32.81 16.70 67.12
CA LEU A 6 -33.02 16.84 65.68
C LEU A 6 -31.77 16.45 64.86
N PHE A 7 -30.58 16.82 65.35
CA PHE A 7 -29.32 16.50 64.69
C PHE A 7 -29.04 14.99 64.71
N LEU A 8 -29.29 14.32 65.85
CA LEU A 8 -29.11 12.87 65.96
C LEU A 8 -30.08 12.09 65.07
N VAL A 9 -31.33 12.56 64.93
CA VAL A 9 -32.31 11.95 64.01
C VAL A 9 -31.88 12.12 62.55
N ALA A 10 -31.36 13.29 62.17
CA ALA A 10 -30.87 13.51 60.81
C ALA A 10 -29.64 12.64 60.47
N VAL A 11 -28.70 12.49 61.41
CA VAL A 11 -27.55 11.60 61.24
C VAL A 11 -28.01 10.15 61.13
N TRP A 12 -28.95 9.71 61.96
CA TRP A 12 -29.46 8.33 61.93
C TRP A 12 -30.15 8.01 60.60
N ILE A 13 -30.99 8.91 60.08
CA ILE A 13 -31.64 8.74 58.76
C ILE A 13 -30.60 8.65 57.63
N THR A 14 -29.52 9.44 57.72
CA THR A 14 -28.45 9.43 56.71
C THR A 14 -27.67 8.13 56.73
N VAL A 15 -27.34 7.62 57.93
CA VAL A 15 -26.66 6.33 58.12
C VAL A 15 -27.52 5.17 57.63
N VAL A 16 -28.83 5.17 57.90
CA VAL A 16 -29.76 4.14 57.40
C VAL A 16 -29.86 4.16 55.87
N LYS A 17 -29.89 5.34 55.24
CA LYS A 17 -29.86 5.44 53.77
C LYS A 17 -28.58 4.87 53.17
N ILE A 18 -27.42 5.23 53.73
CA ILE A 18 -26.12 4.71 53.27
C ILE A 18 -26.05 3.19 53.43
N LEU A 19 -26.51 2.64 54.55
CA LEU A 19 -26.56 1.19 54.78
C LEU A 19 -27.51 0.47 53.81
N SER A 20 -28.61 1.10 53.39
CA SER A 20 -29.50 0.51 52.37
C SER A 20 -28.84 0.41 51.00
N VAL A 21 -28.08 1.44 50.59
CA VAL A 21 -27.37 1.46 49.31
C VAL A 21 -26.22 0.44 49.30
N VAL A 22 -25.50 0.28 50.42
CA VAL A 22 -24.42 -0.74 50.53
C VAL A 22 -24.98 -2.17 50.48
N ARG A 23 -26.21 -2.37 50.99
CA ARG A 23 -26.90 -3.67 50.90
C ARG A 23 -27.32 -4.00 49.47
N ASP A 24 -27.83 -3.03 48.72
CA ASP A 24 -28.16 -3.22 47.30
C ASP A 24 -26.91 -3.49 46.45
N VAL A 25 -25.81 -2.78 46.68
CA VAL A 25 -24.54 -3.02 45.96
C VAL A 25 -23.96 -4.40 46.27
N SER A 26 -24.06 -4.88 47.52
CA SER A 26 -23.64 -6.24 47.88
C SER A 26 -24.52 -7.33 47.26
N GLN A 27 -25.82 -7.08 47.08
CA GLN A 27 -26.70 -8.03 46.39
C GLN A 27 -26.45 -8.04 44.87
N VAL A 28 -26.13 -6.91 44.25
CA VAL A 28 -25.75 -6.85 42.83
C VAL A 28 -24.41 -7.57 42.58
N LEU A 29 -23.43 -7.42 43.48
CA LEU A 29 -22.15 -8.15 43.41
C LEU A 29 -22.29 -9.66 43.69
N ALA A 30 -23.22 -10.07 44.56
CA ALA A 30 -23.47 -11.49 44.83
C ALA A 30 -24.22 -12.19 43.69
N VAL A 31 -25.10 -11.48 42.97
CA VAL A 31 -25.84 -12.02 41.82
C VAL A 31 -24.95 -12.13 40.56
N GLN A 32 -23.90 -11.29 40.42
CA GLN A 32 -22.93 -11.45 39.34
C GLN A 32 -21.87 -12.54 39.58
N ALA A 33 -21.67 -12.99 40.83
CA ALA A 33 -20.68 -14.02 41.16
C ALA A 33 -21.20 -15.47 41.07
N THR A 34 -22.49 -15.68 40.76
CA THR A 34 -23.12 -17.02 40.67
C THR A 34 -23.54 -17.44 39.25
N LEU A 35 -23.19 -16.65 38.23
CA LEU A 35 -23.16 -17.13 36.84
C LEU A 35 -21.77 -17.69 36.52
N ALA A 36 -21.32 -18.65 37.33
CA ALA A 36 -20.33 -19.61 36.88
C ALA A 36 -21.05 -20.47 35.83
N PHE A 37 -20.93 -20.05 34.57
CA PHE A 37 -21.37 -20.86 33.44
C PHE A 37 -20.77 -22.26 33.60
N PRO A 38 -21.54 -23.33 33.32
CA PRO A 38 -20.95 -24.66 33.26
C PRO A 38 -19.77 -24.60 32.28
N PRO A 39 -18.64 -25.28 32.57
CA PRO A 39 -17.58 -25.39 31.59
C PRO A 39 -18.22 -25.89 30.30
N VAL A 40 -18.07 -25.13 29.21
CA VAL A 40 -18.39 -25.62 27.88
C VAL A 40 -17.55 -26.87 27.73
N LYS A 41 -18.18 -28.03 27.94
CA LYS A 41 -17.60 -29.32 27.61
C LYS A 41 -17.46 -29.25 26.10
N PRO A 42 -16.24 -29.15 25.54
CA PRO A 42 -16.13 -29.35 24.11
C PRO A 42 -16.44 -30.83 23.94
N ASP A 43 -17.68 -31.15 23.55
CA ASP A 43 -17.95 -32.44 22.96
C ASP A 43 -17.11 -32.49 21.68
N CYS A 44 -15.87 -32.97 21.83
CA CYS A 44 -14.99 -33.35 20.73
C CYS A 44 -15.54 -34.61 20.01
N GLU A 45 -16.87 -34.78 19.98
CA GLU A 45 -17.58 -35.66 19.06
C GLU A 45 -17.29 -35.26 17.60
N HIS A 46 -16.87 -34.02 17.38
CA HIS A 46 -16.47 -33.49 16.10
C HIS A 46 -14.99 -33.77 15.79
N LYS A 47 -14.74 -34.25 14.56
CA LYS A 47 -13.41 -34.49 14.02
C LYS A 47 -12.59 -33.19 14.07
N CYS A 48 -11.51 -33.18 14.84
CA CYS A 48 -10.58 -32.06 14.89
C CYS A 48 -9.88 -31.87 13.52
N SER A 49 -9.25 -30.71 13.30
CA SER A 49 -8.44 -30.46 12.09
C SER A 49 -6.98 -30.25 12.46
N CYS A 50 -6.41 -31.23 13.16
CA CYS A 50 -5.01 -31.21 13.58
C CYS A 50 -4.12 -31.99 12.59
N THR A 51 -2.88 -31.53 12.42
CA THR A 51 -1.83 -32.13 11.59
C THR A 51 -0.52 -32.22 12.39
N PRO A 52 0.35 -33.24 12.21
CA PRO A 52 0.22 -34.36 11.26
C PRO A 52 -0.82 -35.41 11.67
N GLU A 53 -1.09 -35.57 12.96
CA GLU A 53 -2.12 -36.49 13.46
C GLU A 53 -3.33 -35.72 13.96
N ASN A 54 -4.52 -36.25 13.67
CA ASN A 54 -5.75 -35.60 14.09
C ASN A 54 -6.09 -35.89 15.55
N ARG A 55 -5.30 -35.29 16.47
CA ARG A 55 -5.42 -35.49 17.92
C ARG A 55 -5.60 -34.16 18.65
N CYS A 56 -6.72 -34.03 19.34
CA CYS A 56 -7.07 -32.86 20.15
C CYS A 56 -7.44 -33.26 21.56
N SER A 57 -7.25 -32.34 22.50
CA SER A 57 -7.64 -32.49 23.89
C SER A 57 -9.16 -32.44 24.02
N HIS A 58 -9.72 -33.43 24.71
CA HIS A 58 -11.15 -33.48 25.03
C HIS A 58 -11.57 -32.42 26.08
N ILE A 59 -10.61 -31.73 26.69
CA ILE A 59 -10.86 -30.75 27.76
C ILE A 59 -11.04 -29.34 27.18
N ASN A 60 -10.18 -28.94 26.24
CA ASN A 60 -10.15 -27.58 25.69
C ASN A 60 -10.22 -27.53 24.16
N GLY A 61 -10.30 -28.68 23.48
CA GLY A 61 -10.30 -28.77 22.02
C GLY A 61 -8.96 -28.51 21.36
N ASN A 62 -7.90 -28.09 22.06
CA ASN A 62 -6.63 -27.74 21.42
C ASN A 62 -5.91 -28.97 20.87
N CYS A 63 -5.17 -28.82 19.77
CA CYS A 63 -4.31 -29.90 19.27
C CYS A 63 -3.26 -30.27 20.32
N ILE A 64 -3.07 -31.56 20.54
CA ILE A 64 -2.08 -32.06 21.50
C ILE A 64 -0.71 -32.01 20.82
N PRO A 65 0.30 -31.33 21.39
CA PRO A 65 1.65 -31.29 20.82
C PRO A 65 2.18 -32.70 20.50
N PRO A 66 2.88 -32.88 19.36
CA PRO A 66 3.38 -31.86 18.42
C PRO A 66 2.37 -31.40 17.35
N ASN A 67 1.11 -31.83 17.45
CA ASN A 67 0.09 -31.49 16.46
C ASN A 67 -0.32 -30.02 16.56
N HIS A 68 -0.62 -29.43 15.41
CA HIS A 68 -1.07 -28.05 15.27
C HIS A 68 -2.25 -27.99 14.29
N CYS A 69 -2.97 -26.88 14.26
CA CYS A 69 -4.02 -26.68 13.26
C CYS A 69 -3.43 -26.69 11.85
N THR A 70 -4.19 -27.21 10.89
CA THR A 70 -3.87 -26.97 9.48
C THR A 70 -3.82 -25.47 9.20
N LEU A 71 -3.04 -25.06 8.19
CA LEU A 71 -2.79 -23.66 7.89
C LEU A 71 -4.08 -22.84 7.66
N ASP A 72 -5.15 -23.49 7.19
CA ASP A 72 -6.45 -22.90 6.93
C ASP A 72 -7.38 -22.83 8.14
N ARG A 73 -6.97 -23.36 9.29
CA ARG A 73 -7.80 -23.49 10.47
C ARG A 73 -7.18 -22.82 11.69
N THR A 74 -8.03 -22.41 12.63
CA THR A 74 -7.64 -21.84 13.92
C THR A 74 -8.70 -22.11 14.99
N GLY A 75 -8.45 -21.62 16.20
CA GLY A 75 -9.34 -21.74 17.35
C GLY A 75 -9.42 -23.15 17.95
N PRO A 76 -10.28 -23.33 18.96
CA PRO A 76 -10.48 -24.62 19.63
C PRO A 76 -10.90 -25.70 18.63
N GLY A 77 -10.24 -26.85 18.68
CA GLY A 77 -10.49 -27.98 17.77
C GLY A 77 -10.06 -27.73 16.31
N CYS A 78 -9.43 -26.58 16.02
CA CYS A 78 -9.17 -26.11 14.66
C CYS A 78 -10.44 -26.09 13.80
N GLN A 79 -11.57 -25.71 14.43
CA GLN A 79 -12.87 -25.73 13.76
C GLN A 79 -13.09 -24.45 12.95
N ILE A 80 -12.42 -23.36 13.29
CA ILE A 80 -12.60 -22.07 12.65
C ILE A 80 -11.76 -22.00 11.38
N VAL A 81 -12.38 -21.68 10.25
CA VAL A 81 -11.66 -21.42 8.99
C VAL A 81 -11.09 -20.01 9.01
N ARG A 82 -9.78 -19.89 8.82
CA ARG A 82 -9.08 -18.60 8.73
C ARG A 82 -9.57 -17.82 7.51
N SER A 83 -9.79 -16.52 7.69
CA SER A 83 -10.19 -15.64 6.59
C SER A 83 -9.14 -15.61 5.50
N LYS A 84 -9.55 -15.70 4.25
CA LYS A 84 -8.67 -15.72 3.08
C LYS A 84 -9.31 -14.95 1.94
N LEU A 85 -8.55 -14.04 1.34
CA LEU A 85 -8.95 -13.40 0.07
C LEU A 85 -8.66 -14.35 -1.09
N THR A 86 -9.67 -14.62 -1.92
CA THR A 86 -9.55 -15.51 -3.08
C THR A 86 -8.85 -14.81 -4.25
N THR A 87 -9.08 -13.50 -4.40
CA THR A 87 -8.53 -12.70 -5.50
C THR A 87 -7.14 -12.15 -5.15
N SER A 88 -6.22 -12.20 -6.11
CA SER A 88 -4.90 -11.56 -5.99
C SER A 88 -5.03 -10.03 -6.07
N PRO A 89 -4.20 -9.24 -5.35
CA PRO A 89 -4.17 -7.80 -5.51
C PRO A 89 -3.68 -7.42 -6.91
N THR A 90 -4.14 -6.27 -7.40
CA THR A 90 -3.68 -5.67 -8.66
C THR A 90 -2.55 -4.70 -8.38
N LEU A 91 -1.54 -4.73 -9.25
CA LEU A 91 -0.40 -3.83 -9.19
C LEU A 91 -0.40 -2.91 -10.41
N GLU A 92 -0.35 -1.61 -10.15
CA GLU A 92 -0.10 -0.58 -11.15
C GLU A 92 1.17 0.14 -10.75
N PHE A 93 2.03 0.46 -11.72
CA PHE A 93 3.29 1.12 -11.44
C PHE A 93 3.40 2.46 -12.16
N THR A 94 4.09 3.36 -11.50
CA THR A 94 4.68 4.56 -12.10
C THR A 94 6.20 4.42 -12.06
N CYS A 95 6.91 5.48 -12.44
CA CYS A 95 8.37 5.47 -12.43
C CYS A 95 9.02 5.31 -11.05
N THR A 96 8.32 5.70 -9.99
CA THR A 96 8.85 5.75 -8.63
C THR A 96 7.89 5.18 -7.60
N SER A 97 6.75 4.65 -8.01
CA SER A 97 5.78 4.13 -7.06
C SER A 97 5.00 2.96 -7.62
N LEU A 98 4.53 2.11 -6.71
CA LEU A 98 3.64 0.99 -6.98
C LEU A 98 2.33 1.25 -6.25
N THR A 99 1.24 1.28 -7.00
CA THR A 99 -0.12 1.29 -6.46
C THR A 99 -0.59 -0.15 -6.33
N ILE A 100 -0.89 -0.56 -5.09
CA ILE A 100 -1.37 -1.89 -4.72
C ILE A 100 -2.86 -1.76 -4.41
N SER A 101 -3.71 -2.45 -5.17
CA SER A 101 -5.17 -2.41 -4.99
C SER A 101 -5.77 -3.79 -4.75
N TRP A 102 -6.78 -3.86 -3.89
CA TRP A 102 -7.48 -5.12 -3.56
C TRP A 102 -8.95 -4.86 -3.20
N SER A 103 -9.78 -5.89 -3.34
CA SER A 103 -11.16 -5.87 -2.89
C SER A 103 -11.28 -6.16 -1.39
N VAL A 104 -12.22 -5.49 -0.73
CA VAL A 104 -12.61 -5.78 0.65
C VAL A 104 -13.18 -7.21 0.72
N PHE A 105 -12.93 -7.89 1.84
CA PHE A 105 -13.43 -9.24 2.08
C PHE A 105 -14.93 -9.36 1.78
N ASN A 106 -15.28 -10.30 0.90
CA ASN A 106 -16.64 -10.60 0.50
C ASN A 106 -16.92 -12.09 0.70
N LYS A 107 -17.78 -12.42 1.66
CA LYS A 107 -18.16 -13.81 1.99
C LYS A 107 -18.73 -14.63 0.83
N SER A 108 -19.14 -13.99 -0.26
CA SER A 108 -19.67 -14.67 -1.45
C SER A 108 -18.57 -15.16 -2.40
N ILE A 109 -17.33 -14.67 -2.22
CA ILE A 109 -16.16 -14.92 -3.08
C ILE A 109 -14.99 -15.48 -2.25
N ASP A 110 -14.82 -14.96 -1.04
CA ASP A 110 -13.77 -15.26 -0.09
C ASP A 110 -14.21 -16.31 0.94
N SER A 111 -13.25 -16.93 1.62
CA SER A 111 -13.52 -17.98 2.60
C SER A 111 -13.13 -17.56 4.03
N GLY A 112 -13.77 -18.16 5.03
CA GLY A 112 -13.47 -17.94 6.45
C GLY A 112 -14.34 -16.87 7.10
N ILE A 113 -13.83 -16.28 8.19
CA ILE A 113 -14.59 -15.35 9.04
C ILE A 113 -14.79 -13.99 8.36
N PRO A 114 -16.02 -13.46 8.25
CA PRO A 114 -16.29 -12.19 7.56
C PRO A 114 -15.90 -10.94 8.37
N ASP A 115 -15.65 -11.10 9.67
CA ASP A 115 -15.29 -10.00 10.57
C ASP A 115 -13.82 -9.59 10.45
N VAL A 116 -13.37 -9.35 9.22
CA VAL A 116 -12.05 -8.79 8.92
C VAL A 116 -12.01 -7.35 9.44
N ARG A 117 -11.01 -7.00 10.24
CA ARG A 117 -10.81 -5.68 10.84
C ARG A 117 -9.64 -4.91 10.26
N LYS A 118 -8.60 -5.61 9.78
CA LYS A 118 -7.43 -4.99 9.17
C LYS A 118 -6.96 -5.80 7.96
N TYR A 119 -6.16 -5.16 7.11
CA TYR A 119 -5.49 -5.77 5.98
C TYR A 119 -4.00 -5.46 6.08
N ARG A 120 -3.18 -6.50 6.15
CA ARG A 120 -1.72 -6.36 6.07
C ARG A 120 -1.28 -6.57 4.63
N LEU A 121 -0.58 -5.59 4.08
CA LEU A 121 0.01 -5.65 2.76
C LEU A 121 1.43 -6.15 2.90
N GLU A 122 1.76 -7.17 2.12
CA GLU A 122 3.10 -7.72 2.06
C GLU A 122 3.62 -7.63 0.62
N LEU A 123 4.86 -7.19 0.48
CA LEU A 123 5.53 -6.99 -0.80
C LEU A 123 6.79 -7.86 -0.85
N ARG A 124 7.16 -8.31 -2.05
CA ARG A 124 8.41 -9.00 -2.33
C ARG A 124 9.00 -8.46 -3.63
N SER A 125 10.30 -8.20 -3.64
CA SER A 125 11.09 -7.87 -4.84
C SER A 125 11.81 -9.11 -5.38
N ASP A 126 12.36 -9.05 -6.60
CA ASP A 126 13.24 -10.08 -7.16
C ASP A 126 14.43 -10.45 -6.26
N THR A 127 14.92 -9.47 -5.50
CA THR A 127 16.09 -9.61 -4.64
C THR A 127 15.79 -10.31 -3.31
N SER A 128 14.51 -10.52 -2.98
CA SER A 128 14.07 -11.20 -1.76
C SER A 128 13.23 -12.42 -2.09
N THR A 129 13.47 -13.54 -1.40
CA THR A 129 12.59 -14.72 -1.49
C THR A 129 11.34 -14.59 -0.61
N ASN A 130 11.41 -13.74 0.42
CA ASN A 130 10.38 -13.59 1.44
C ASN A 130 9.55 -12.32 1.24
N PHE A 131 8.26 -12.44 1.53
CA PHE A 131 7.34 -11.30 1.61
C PHE A 131 7.59 -10.53 2.91
N THR A 132 7.62 -9.21 2.82
CA THR A 132 7.79 -8.29 3.95
C THR A 132 6.57 -7.39 4.08
N GLU A 133 6.13 -7.14 5.31
CA GLU A 133 5.05 -6.18 5.57
C GLU A 133 5.50 -4.78 5.15
N VAL A 134 4.67 -4.12 4.33
CA VAL A 134 4.87 -2.72 3.92
C VAL A 134 3.89 -1.77 4.60
N ARG A 135 2.67 -2.25 4.88
CA ARG A 135 1.63 -1.44 5.51
C ARG A 135 0.52 -2.32 6.08
N THR A 136 -0.08 -1.86 7.18
CA THR A 136 -1.35 -2.40 7.67
C THR A 136 -2.42 -1.30 7.62
N VAL A 137 -3.59 -1.64 7.09
CA VAL A 137 -4.73 -0.72 6.89
C VAL A 137 -5.94 -1.22 7.66
N SER A 138 -6.60 -0.33 8.40
CA SER A 138 -7.82 -0.67 9.14
C SER A 138 -9.03 -0.68 8.21
N ARG A 139 -9.97 -1.61 8.40
CA ARG A 139 -11.15 -1.73 7.53
C ARG A 139 -12.03 -0.48 7.56
N GLU A 140 -12.05 0.23 8.68
CA GLU A 140 -12.81 1.46 8.86
C GLU A 140 -12.30 2.59 7.95
N GLN A 141 -11.06 2.50 7.46
CA GLN A 141 -10.47 3.45 6.52
C GLN A 141 -10.89 3.19 5.07
N ILE A 142 -11.59 2.08 4.80
CA ILE A 142 -11.98 1.65 3.46
C ILE A 142 -13.45 2.01 3.22
N ALA A 143 -13.68 3.04 2.43
CA ALA A 143 -15.03 3.52 2.11
C ALA A 143 -15.69 2.82 0.91
N GLY A 144 -14.95 2.00 0.13
CA GLY A 144 -15.41 1.40 -1.12
C GLY A 144 -15.17 -0.10 -1.22
N ALA A 145 -15.62 -0.70 -2.33
CA ALA A 145 -15.43 -2.13 -2.59
C ALA A 145 -13.96 -2.50 -2.89
N VAL A 146 -13.22 -1.55 -3.45
CA VAL A 146 -11.78 -1.67 -3.77
C VAL A 146 -11.03 -0.57 -3.02
N HIS A 147 -9.89 -0.94 -2.43
CA HIS A 147 -8.98 0.00 -1.78
C HIS A 147 -7.61 -0.06 -2.45
N SER A 148 -6.88 1.06 -2.41
CA SER A 148 -5.57 1.19 -3.04
C SER A 148 -4.59 1.93 -2.14
N VAL A 149 -3.34 1.48 -2.10
CA VAL A 149 -2.24 2.11 -1.38
C VAL A 149 -1.09 2.36 -2.35
N VAL A 150 -0.48 3.54 -2.26
CA VAL A 150 0.74 3.88 -2.99
C VAL A 150 1.96 3.55 -2.12
N TYR A 151 2.91 2.80 -2.69
CA TYR A 151 4.21 2.47 -2.11
C TYR A 151 5.32 3.09 -2.96
N SER A 152 6.03 4.08 -2.42
CA SER A 152 6.98 4.92 -3.17
C SER A 152 8.44 4.47 -3.10
N ASP A 153 8.77 3.48 -2.28
CA ASP A 153 10.15 3.01 -2.08
C ASP A 153 10.48 1.85 -3.03
N VAL A 154 10.07 1.97 -4.30
CA VAL A 154 10.39 0.98 -5.36
C VAL A 154 11.62 1.38 -6.15
N LYS A 155 12.41 0.36 -6.52
CA LYS A 155 13.63 0.53 -7.29
C LYS A 155 13.35 0.31 -8.78
N PRO A 156 13.79 1.23 -9.67
CA PRO A 156 13.75 1.00 -11.09
C PRO A 156 14.57 -0.22 -11.51
N GLY A 157 14.02 -1.02 -12.42
CA GLY A 157 14.61 -2.26 -12.92
C GLY A 157 14.31 -3.50 -12.08
N GLU A 158 13.54 -3.38 -11.00
CA GLU A 158 13.11 -4.53 -10.19
C GLU A 158 11.68 -4.93 -10.51
N ARG A 159 11.38 -6.22 -10.33
CA ARG A 159 10.02 -6.74 -10.34
C ARG A 159 9.51 -6.93 -8.93
N TYR A 160 8.20 -6.78 -8.80
CA TYR A 160 7.49 -6.83 -7.53
C TYR A 160 6.28 -7.77 -7.61
N TRP A 161 6.03 -8.42 -6.47
CA TRP A 161 4.79 -9.15 -6.17
C TRP A 161 4.23 -8.65 -4.86
N ALA A 162 2.92 -8.52 -4.79
CA ALA A 162 2.21 -8.19 -3.55
C ALA A 162 1.21 -9.27 -3.18
N ARG A 163 0.92 -9.39 -1.89
CA ARG A 163 -0.21 -10.17 -1.37
C ARG A 163 -0.83 -9.45 -0.18
N VAL A 164 -2.08 -9.75 0.10
CA VAL A 164 -2.82 -9.12 1.20
C VAL A 164 -3.26 -10.19 2.19
N VAL A 165 -2.96 -9.98 3.46
CA VAL A 165 -3.38 -10.84 4.57
C VAL A 165 -4.54 -10.17 5.31
N PRO A 166 -5.75 -10.74 5.28
CA PRO A 166 -6.84 -10.23 6.10
C PRO A 166 -6.58 -10.58 7.57
N ILE A 167 -6.79 -9.63 8.47
CA ILE A 167 -6.72 -9.83 9.93
C ILE A 167 -8.13 -9.68 10.47
N PHE A 168 -8.65 -10.72 11.12
CA PHE A 168 -10.05 -10.83 11.49
C PHE A 168 -10.23 -11.01 12.99
N TYR A 169 -11.40 -10.65 13.48
CA TYR A 169 -11.75 -10.76 14.89
C TYR A 169 -12.42 -12.09 15.19
N LEU A 170 -12.04 -12.70 16.31
CA LEU A 170 -12.65 -13.89 16.87
C LEU A 170 -13.26 -13.59 18.21
N ASP A 171 -14.59 -13.67 18.29
CA ASP A 171 -15.32 -13.67 19.56
C ASP A 171 -15.36 -15.09 20.13
N MET A 172 -14.85 -15.24 21.35
CA MET A 172 -14.82 -16.52 22.06
C MET A 172 -16.03 -16.69 23.01
N GLY A 173 -17.05 -15.84 22.90
CA GLY A 173 -18.29 -15.91 23.67
C GLY A 173 -18.26 -15.19 25.02
N GLY A 174 -17.17 -14.45 25.30
CA GLY A 174 -16.98 -13.65 26.52
C GLY A 174 -17.09 -12.13 26.32
N GLY A 175 -17.26 -11.67 25.07
CA GLY A 175 -17.23 -10.24 24.72
C GLY A 175 -15.81 -9.65 24.58
N ASP A 176 -14.77 -10.40 24.95
CA ASP A 176 -13.35 -10.08 24.80
C ASP A 176 -12.69 -10.98 23.75
N GLY A 177 -13.09 -10.80 22.50
CA GLY A 177 -12.39 -11.43 21.37
C GLY A 177 -11.01 -10.83 21.07
N TYR A 178 -10.29 -11.48 20.16
CA TYR A 178 -8.94 -11.07 19.75
C TYR A 178 -8.79 -11.10 18.22
N LEU A 179 -7.72 -10.49 17.72
CA LEU A 179 -7.41 -10.47 16.28
C LEU A 179 -6.51 -11.66 15.91
N GLU A 180 -6.88 -12.35 14.84
CA GLU A 180 -6.11 -13.42 14.22
C GLU A 180 -5.70 -13.06 12.81
N GLU A 181 -4.56 -13.60 12.39
CA GLU A 181 -4.10 -13.49 11.01
C GLU A 181 -4.80 -14.53 10.14
N GLY A 182 -5.34 -14.05 9.03
CA GLY A 182 -5.85 -14.86 7.95
C GLY A 182 -4.74 -15.48 7.10
N ILE A 183 -5.19 -16.12 6.04
CA ILE A 183 -4.30 -16.66 5.01
C ILE A 183 -4.06 -15.56 3.98
N ALA A 184 -2.80 -15.36 3.62
CA ALA A 184 -2.45 -14.44 2.54
C ALA A 184 -3.20 -14.78 1.26
N SER A 185 -3.66 -13.75 0.55
CA SER A 185 -4.18 -13.89 -0.81
C SER A 185 -3.14 -14.56 -1.71
N PRO A 186 -3.55 -15.11 -2.86
CA PRO A 186 -2.61 -15.39 -3.93
C PRO A 186 -1.77 -14.14 -4.24
N PRO A 187 -0.47 -14.31 -4.56
CA PRO A 187 0.36 -13.20 -5.02
C PRO A 187 -0.25 -12.55 -6.26
N SER A 188 -0.02 -11.24 -6.40
CA SER A 188 -0.33 -10.49 -7.61
C SER A 188 0.39 -11.07 -8.83
N ARG A 189 -0.01 -10.61 -10.01
CA ARG A 189 0.85 -10.70 -11.19
C ARG A 189 2.13 -9.87 -10.99
N GLU A 190 3.17 -10.23 -11.74
CA GLU A 190 4.44 -9.51 -11.75
C GLU A 190 4.23 -8.07 -12.23
N ALA A 191 4.74 -7.10 -11.47
CA ALA A 191 4.87 -5.72 -11.89
C ALA A 191 6.35 -5.37 -12.05
N PHE A 192 6.76 -4.98 -13.25
CA PHE A 192 8.13 -4.57 -13.54
C PHE A 192 8.23 -3.04 -13.55
N ILE A 193 9.07 -2.48 -12.68
CA ILE A 193 9.39 -1.06 -12.73
C ILE A 193 10.46 -0.89 -13.81
N PRO A 194 10.19 -0.23 -14.95
CA PRO A 194 11.16 -0.11 -16.02
C PRO A 194 12.37 0.68 -15.53
N LYS A 195 13.56 0.09 -15.69
CA LYS A 195 14.81 0.84 -15.63
C LYS A 195 14.86 1.68 -16.90
N GLY A 196 14.82 3.00 -16.78
CA GLY A 196 15.12 3.84 -17.93
C GLY A 196 16.57 3.62 -18.35
N GLU A 197 16.80 2.83 -19.40
CA GLU A 197 18.01 2.99 -20.19
C GLU A 197 17.86 4.28 -20.99
N ARG A 198 18.93 5.08 -21.03
CA ARG A 198 18.94 6.41 -21.64
C ARG A 198 18.83 6.31 -23.17
N PRO A 199 17.75 6.86 -23.74
CA PRO A 199 17.89 7.76 -24.87
C PRO A 199 17.58 9.15 -24.33
N THR A 200 18.54 9.76 -23.62
CA THR A 200 18.48 11.15 -23.14
C THR A 200 18.68 12.11 -24.30
N GLY A 201 17.80 12.04 -25.29
CA GLY A 201 17.91 12.85 -26.49
C GLY A 201 16.55 13.06 -27.15
N PRO A 202 16.34 14.24 -27.76
CA PRO A 202 15.17 14.47 -28.59
C PRO A 202 15.14 13.46 -29.74
N ARG A 203 13.93 12.97 -30.07
CA ARG A 203 13.69 12.05 -31.20
C ARG A 203 13.07 12.80 -32.35
N ASN A 204 13.16 12.24 -33.56
CA ASN A 204 12.50 12.78 -34.75
C ASN A 204 12.79 14.27 -35.01
N CYS A 205 14.05 14.68 -34.82
CA CYS A 205 14.48 16.05 -35.05
C CYS A 205 14.32 16.42 -36.53
N ALA A 206 13.48 17.40 -36.83
CA ALA A 206 13.18 17.85 -38.19
C ALA A 206 13.26 19.37 -38.30
N LEU A 207 13.77 19.87 -39.44
CA LEU A 207 13.61 21.27 -39.84
C LEU A 207 12.21 21.40 -40.45
N VAL A 208 11.35 22.23 -39.85
CA VAL A 208 9.95 22.38 -40.28
C VAL A 208 9.62 23.77 -40.83
N GLY A 209 10.55 24.72 -40.75
CA GLY A 209 10.39 26.04 -41.33
C GLY A 209 11.73 26.78 -41.49
N LEU A 210 11.84 27.58 -42.56
CA LEU A 210 12.99 28.42 -42.87
C LEU A 210 12.49 29.74 -43.49
N ALA A 211 12.97 30.86 -42.96
CA ALA A 211 12.88 32.15 -43.65
C ALA A 211 14.14 32.98 -43.36
N GLY A 212 14.37 34.06 -44.11
CA GLY A 212 15.69 34.68 -44.31
C GLY A 212 16.62 34.82 -43.09
N ARG A 213 16.11 35.00 -41.87
CA ARG A 213 16.91 35.10 -40.63
C ARG A 213 16.48 34.15 -39.51
N TRP A 214 15.54 33.23 -39.76
CA TRP A 214 15.05 32.31 -38.74
C TRP A 214 14.76 30.90 -39.27
N VAL A 215 14.90 29.91 -38.39
CA VAL A 215 14.58 28.50 -38.66
C VAL A 215 13.72 27.95 -37.53
N VAL A 216 12.91 26.95 -37.84
CA VAL A 216 12.08 26.24 -36.85
C VAL A 216 12.44 24.76 -36.84
N PHE A 217 12.87 24.27 -35.69
CA PHE A 217 13.15 22.85 -35.47
C PHE A 217 12.04 22.20 -34.66
N ARG A 218 11.58 21.03 -35.09
CA ARG A 218 10.67 20.16 -34.35
C ARG A 218 11.38 18.92 -33.83
N TRP A 219 10.98 18.46 -32.65
CA TRP A 219 11.40 17.17 -32.08
C TRP A 219 10.29 16.58 -31.23
N ASP A 220 10.38 15.28 -30.98
CA ASP A 220 9.49 14.54 -30.10
C ASP A 220 10.20 14.19 -28.79
N HIS A 221 9.47 14.33 -27.68
CA HIS A 221 9.90 13.85 -26.37
C HIS A 221 9.64 12.35 -26.23
N GLY A 222 10.56 11.62 -25.63
CA GLY A 222 10.33 10.23 -25.24
C GLY A 222 9.35 10.16 -24.06
N LEU A 223 8.08 9.86 -24.31
CA LEU A 223 7.01 10.05 -23.32
C LEU A 223 7.07 9.19 -22.05
N ASN A 224 7.92 8.16 -21.95
CA ASN A 224 7.87 7.20 -20.83
C ASN A 224 9.26 6.72 -20.41
N PHE A 225 10.12 7.59 -19.89
CA PHE A 225 11.42 7.17 -19.36
C PHE A 225 11.59 7.58 -17.89
N CYS A 226 11.58 6.59 -17.01
CA CYS A 226 11.85 6.71 -15.59
C CYS A 226 13.37 6.89 -15.39
N GLY A 227 13.82 8.06 -14.92
CA GLY A 227 15.24 8.33 -14.66
C GLY A 227 15.79 9.67 -15.14
N LEU A 228 14.95 10.54 -15.72
CA LEU A 228 15.24 11.97 -15.71
C LEU A 228 14.84 12.46 -14.31
N GLY A 229 15.73 13.15 -13.60
CA GLY A 229 15.30 13.96 -12.45
C GLY A 229 14.37 15.08 -12.93
N GLU A 230 14.43 16.25 -12.30
CA GLU A 230 13.89 17.45 -12.96
C GLU A 230 14.68 17.69 -14.26
N LEU A 231 14.16 17.23 -15.41
CA LEU A 231 14.67 17.64 -16.71
C LEU A 231 14.47 19.16 -16.78
N MET A 232 15.56 19.91 -16.62
CA MET A 232 15.52 21.37 -16.59
C MET A 232 15.35 21.97 -17.99
N GLY A 233 15.53 21.14 -19.03
CA GLY A 233 15.22 21.49 -20.40
C GLY A 233 16.13 20.87 -21.45
N TYR A 234 15.96 21.33 -22.68
CA TYR A 234 16.84 21.02 -23.80
C TYR A 234 17.61 22.25 -24.25
N GLU A 235 18.81 22.03 -24.78
CA GLU A 235 19.64 23.05 -25.41
C GLU A 235 19.88 22.70 -26.89
N LEU A 236 19.47 23.60 -27.77
CA LEU A 236 19.83 23.58 -29.20
C LEU A 236 21.09 24.42 -29.41
N GLN A 237 22.14 23.80 -29.94
CA GLN A 237 23.37 24.45 -30.36
C GLN A 237 23.43 24.52 -31.90
N LEU A 238 23.61 25.73 -32.43
CA LEU A 238 23.86 25.95 -33.86
C LEU A 238 25.33 26.30 -34.08
N THR A 239 25.98 25.65 -35.04
CA THR A 239 27.37 25.93 -35.45
C THR A 239 27.39 26.33 -36.93
N SER A 240 27.88 27.53 -37.25
CA SER A 240 28.09 27.99 -38.63
C SER A 240 29.39 27.47 -39.22
N PHE A 241 29.38 27.18 -40.52
CA PHE A 241 30.58 26.87 -41.30
C PHE A 241 30.77 27.95 -42.38
N GLY A 242 32.01 28.42 -42.54
CA GLY A 242 32.39 29.35 -43.62
C GLY A 242 32.09 28.74 -45.00
N GLY A 243 31.67 29.59 -45.95
CA GLY A 243 31.20 29.19 -47.27
C GLY A 243 32.28 28.56 -48.17
N GLU A 244 31.79 27.94 -49.26
CA GLU A 244 32.51 27.10 -50.22
C GLU A 244 33.73 27.81 -50.85
N GLY A 245 34.92 27.41 -50.41
CA GLY A 245 36.23 27.69 -51.00
C GLY A 245 37.19 26.63 -50.47
N ASP A 246 38.00 26.04 -51.35
CA ASP A 246 38.75 24.79 -51.20
C ASP A 246 39.89 24.83 -50.15
N GLY A 247 39.53 25.07 -48.90
CA GLY A 247 40.44 25.16 -47.77
C GLY A 247 39.64 25.44 -46.51
N ALA A 248 39.29 24.37 -45.78
CA ALA A 248 38.59 24.44 -44.50
C ALA A 248 39.49 25.09 -43.43
N THR A 249 39.63 26.41 -43.46
CA THR A 249 39.95 27.16 -42.26
C THR A 249 38.69 27.19 -41.40
N GLU A 250 38.79 26.66 -40.18
CA GLU A 250 37.74 26.69 -39.17
C GLU A 250 37.25 28.12 -38.99
N GLY A 251 36.13 28.44 -39.65
CA GLY A 251 35.45 29.71 -39.49
C GLY A 251 35.03 29.89 -38.03
N GLU A 252 34.99 31.14 -37.59
CA GLU A 252 34.57 31.55 -36.26
C GLU A 252 33.33 30.78 -35.78
N MET A 253 33.53 29.96 -34.74
CA MET A 253 32.50 29.10 -34.18
C MET A 253 31.52 29.94 -33.37
N VAL A 254 30.45 30.44 -34.00
CA VAL A 254 29.35 31.08 -33.27
C VAL A 254 28.39 30.01 -32.77
N VAL A 255 28.41 29.75 -31.45
CA VAL A 255 27.46 28.85 -30.78
C VAL A 255 26.26 29.67 -30.29
N LYS A 256 25.07 29.39 -30.82
CA LYS A 256 23.81 29.92 -30.26
C LYS A 256 23.08 28.83 -29.50
N SER A 257 22.72 29.12 -28.25
CA SER A 257 22.06 28.19 -27.33
C SER A 257 20.63 28.64 -27.01
N TYR A 258 19.66 27.75 -27.19
CA TYR A 258 18.24 28.01 -26.89
C TYR A 258 17.78 27.06 -25.79
N ARG A 259 17.30 27.59 -24.65
CA ARG A 259 16.73 26.80 -23.54
C ARG A 259 15.22 26.69 -23.68
N THR A 260 14.67 25.54 -23.33
CA THR A 260 13.21 25.35 -23.21
C THR A 260 12.88 24.44 -22.03
N ASP A 261 11.92 24.87 -21.22
CA ASP A 261 11.29 24.17 -20.10
C ASP A 261 9.93 23.55 -20.49
N THR A 262 9.45 23.81 -21.71
CA THR A 262 8.14 23.34 -22.19
C THR A 262 8.25 22.08 -23.05
N LEU A 263 7.26 21.21 -22.95
CA LEU A 263 7.08 19.97 -23.72
C LEU A 263 6.75 20.19 -25.21
N THR A 264 6.99 21.38 -25.78
CA THR A 264 6.44 21.77 -27.08
C THR A 264 7.40 21.53 -28.24
N THR A 265 6.85 20.89 -29.27
CA THR A 265 7.41 20.40 -30.54
C THR A 265 8.12 21.43 -31.45
N ALA A 266 8.46 22.66 -31.04
CA ALA A 266 9.18 23.58 -31.92
C ALA A 266 10.01 24.69 -31.22
N ILE A 267 11.26 24.93 -31.64
CA ILE A 267 12.09 26.10 -31.27
C ILE A 267 12.33 26.93 -32.52
N VAL A 268 12.12 28.25 -32.39
CA VAL A 268 12.52 29.24 -33.39
C VAL A 268 13.93 29.73 -33.06
N ALA A 269 14.90 29.43 -33.92
CA ALA A 269 16.22 30.03 -33.84
C ALA A 269 16.30 31.23 -34.77
N ALA A 270 16.62 32.41 -34.22
CA ALA A 270 16.64 33.69 -34.90
C ALA A 270 18.06 34.26 -35.09
N ASP A 271 18.13 35.39 -35.81
CA ASP A 271 19.35 36.14 -36.12
C ASP A 271 20.38 35.33 -36.92
N LEU A 272 19.91 34.45 -37.79
CA LEU A 272 20.79 33.67 -38.66
C LEU A 272 21.30 34.50 -39.82
N THR A 273 22.55 34.27 -40.19
CA THR A 273 23.19 34.92 -41.32
C THR A 273 22.69 34.27 -42.62
N PRO A 274 22.13 35.04 -43.57
CA PRO A 274 21.72 34.50 -44.86
C PRO A 274 22.87 33.76 -45.57
N ALA A 275 22.52 32.74 -46.37
CA ALA A 275 23.47 31.94 -47.15
C ALA A 275 24.58 31.22 -46.34
N THR A 276 24.43 31.10 -45.02
CA THR A 276 25.38 30.39 -44.15
C THR A 276 24.92 28.96 -43.87
N LYS A 277 25.83 27.99 -43.94
CA LYS A 277 25.55 26.59 -43.57
C LYS A 277 25.63 26.43 -42.05
N TYR A 278 24.61 25.81 -41.46
CA TYR A 278 24.56 25.55 -40.02
C TYR A 278 24.44 24.05 -39.72
N ARG A 279 25.10 23.59 -38.65
CA ARG A 279 24.85 22.29 -38.01
C ARG A 279 24.07 22.51 -36.72
N ALA A 280 22.96 21.77 -36.57
CA ALA A 280 22.18 21.74 -35.34
C ALA A 280 22.55 20.53 -34.50
N LYS A 281 22.79 20.75 -33.21
CA LYS A 281 23.03 19.70 -32.21
C LYS A 281 22.13 19.94 -31.00
N TRP A 282 21.49 18.88 -30.54
CA TRP A 282 20.67 18.92 -29.33
C TRP A 282 21.38 18.26 -28.16
N THR A 283 21.28 18.86 -26.98
CA THR A 283 21.82 18.33 -25.72
C THR A 283 20.79 18.47 -24.59
N THR A 284 20.71 17.47 -23.72
CA THR A 284 19.89 17.53 -22.49
C THR A 284 20.63 18.29 -21.38
N ARG A 285 19.91 19.07 -20.57
CA ARG A 285 20.42 19.70 -19.35
C ARG A 285 19.78 19.12 -18.09
#